data_AF-A0AAD6HNJ7-F1
#
_entry.id   AF-A0AAD6HNJ7-F1
#
_cell.length_a   1.000
_cell.length_b   1.000
_cell.length_c   1.000
_cell.angle_alpha   90.00
_cell.angle_beta   90.00
_cell.angle_gamma   90.00
#
_symmetry.space_group_name_H-M   'P 1'
#
loop_
_entity.id
_entity.type
_entity.pdbx_description
1 polymer ?
#
loop_
_entity_poly.entity_id
_entity_poly.type
_entity_poly.pdbx_seq_one_letter_code
_entity_poly.pdbx_strand_id
1 'polypeptide(L)'
;MEKGLANSDSPPPASAVDILRPLSEGGHFPSSGAVAARIREQMQNASPSTSPSSSPETPKSDTHGPVQKRNENTQTMYEKDDDGARTFRRLIVEYN
;
A
#
# COMPACT_ATOMS: atom_id res chain seq x y z
N MET A 1 46.04 -20.24 -31.36
CA MET A 1 44.70 -20.55 -30.86
C MET A 1 44.04 -19.23 -30.51
N GLU A 2 42.96 -18.93 -31.21
CA GLU A 2 42.15 -17.72 -31.09
C GLU A 2 41.30 -17.77 -29.82
N LYS A 3 41.24 -16.67 -29.06
CA LYS A 3 40.14 -16.37 -28.11
C LYS A 3 39.95 -14.85 -28.08
N GLY A 4 39.10 -14.34 -28.97
CA GLY A 4 38.34 -13.13 -28.65
C GLY A 4 37.30 -13.46 -27.57
N LEU A 5 36.86 -12.45 -26.80
CA LEU A 5 35.49 -12.29 -26.32
C LEU A 5 35.32 -11.00 -25.51
N ALA A 6 34.45 -10.15 -26.05
CA ALA A 6 33.51 -9.23 -25.41
C ALA A 6 34.06 -8.03 -24.60
N ASN A 7 34.01 -6.86 -25.26
CA ASN A 7 33.82 -5.56 -24.63
C ASN A 7 32.64 -5.62 -23.65
N SER A 8 32.91 -5.53 -22.35
CA SER A 8 31.90 -5.27 -21.32
C SER A 8 31.90 -3.78 -21.00
N ASP A 9 31.63 -2.94 -22.00
CA ASP A 9 31.54 -1.49 -21.82
C ASP A 9 30.07 -1.06 -21.62
N SER A 10 29.40 -1.71 -20.67
CA SER A 10 28.13 -1.24 -20.15
C SER A 10 28.39 -0.44 -18.88
N PRO A 11 27.92 0.81 -18.76
CA PRO A 11 28.05 1.54 -17.51
C PRO A 11 27.43 0.72 -16.38
N PRO A 12 28.02 0.74 -15.17
CA PRO A 12 27.48 0.02 -14.03
C PRO A 12 26.03 0.47 -13.80
N PRO A 13 25.12 -0.45 -13.42
CA PRO A 13 23.77 -0.06 -13.06
C PRO A 13 23.83 0.95 -11.92
N ALA A 14 22.93 1.94 -11.96
CA ALA A 14 22.83 2.93 -10.89
C ALA A 14 22.75 2.23 -9.54
N SER A 15 23.55 2.68 -8.57
CA SER A 15 23.52 2.11 -7.23
C SER A 15 22.13 2.35 -6.62
N ALA A 16 21.67 1.45 -5.76
CA ALA A 16 20.45 1.66 -4.99
C ALA A 16 20.48 3.01 -4.24
N VAL A 17 21.67 3.47 -3.85
CA VAL A 17 21.88 4.78 -3.22
C VAL A 17 21.55 5.93 -4.18
N ASP A 18 21.92 5.83 -5.46
CA ASP A 18 21.64 6.86 -6.46
C ASP A 18 20.15 6.95 -6.78
N ILE A 19 19.45 5.82 -6.73
CA ILE A 19 17.99 5.73 -6.96
C ILE A 19 17.20 6.31 -5.77
N LEU A 20 17.67 6.09 -4.54
CA LEU A 20 16.96 6.52 -3.32
C LEU A 20 17.35 7.91 -2.81
N ARG A 21 18.44 8.50 -3.32
CA ARG A 21 18.92 9.83 -2.92
C ARG A 21 17.82 10.91 -3.00
N PRO A 22 17.00 11.02 -4.07
CA PRO A 22 15.93 12.02 -4.15
C PRO A 22 14.91 11.92 -3.00
N LEU A 23 14.64 10.71 -2.52
CA LEU A 23 13.72 10.48 -1.39
C LEU A 23 14.37 10.77 -0.04
N SER A 24 15.70 10.75 0.02
CA SER A 24 16.48 10.93 1.25
C SER A 24 16.76 12.40 1.57
N GLU A 25 16.82 13.27 0.56
CA GLU A 25 17.20 14.68 0.70
C GLU A 25 16.02 15.62 1.01
N GLY A 26 14.78 15.21 0.72
CA GLY A 26 13.59 16.07 0.74
C GLY A 26 12.47 15.52 1.61
N GLY A 27 12.72 15.35 2.90
CA GLY A 27 11.79 14.71 3.85
C GLY A 27 10.56 15.53 4.26
N HIS A 28 9.89 16.21 3.33
CA HIS A 28 8.58 16.80 3.60
C HIS A 28 7.52 16.24 2.64
N PHE A 29 7.22 14.95 2.84
CA PHE A 29 6.06 14.34 2.19
C PHE A 29 4.80 14.79 2.93
N PRO A 30 3.74 15.20 2.21
CA PRO A 30 2.48 15.48 2.87
C PRO A 30 2.00 14.22 3.58
N SER A 31 1.53 14.37 4.82
CA SER A 31 0.94 13.24 5.52
C SER A 31 -0.24 12.71 4.71
N SER A 32 -0.52 11.40 4.82
CA SER A 32 -1.70 10.80 4.19
C SER A 32 -2.99 11.57 4.54
N GLY A 33 -3.07 12.12 5.76
CA GLY A 33 -4.17 12.99 6.19
C GLY A 33 -4.22 14.33 5.47
N ALA A 34 -3.07 14.97 5.21
CA ALA A 34 -3.00 16.23 4.45
C ALA A 34 -3.44 16.04 2.99
N VAL A 35 -3.06 14.93 2.36
CA VAL A 35 -3.52 14.58 1.00
C VAL A 35 -5.03 14.32 1.00
N ALA A 36 -5.53 13.52 1.94
CA ALA A 36 -6.96 13.23 2.05
C ALA A 36 -7.80 14.49 2.30
N ALA A 37 -7.30 15.44 3.12
CA ALA A 37 -7.97 16.71 3.38
C ALA A 37 -8.10 17.54 2.09
N ARG A 38 -7.02 17.67 1.31
CA ARG A 38 -7.05 18.39 0.02
C ARG A 38 -8.02 17.77 -0.98
N ILE A 39 -8.07 16.43 -1.05
CA ILE A 39 -9.02 15.73 -1.94
C ILE A 39 -10.46 16.07 -1.53
N ARG A 40 -10.78 16.03 -0.23
CA ARG A 40 -12.12 16.39 0.26
C ARG A 40 -12.48 17.84 -0.03
N GLU A 41 -11.57 18.78 0.22
CA GLU A 41 -11.79 20.21 -0.07
C GLU A 41 -12.00 20.44 -1.57
N GLN A 42 -11.22 19.77 -2.43
CA GLN A 42 -11.39 19.86 -3.88
C GLN A 42 -12.76 19.30 -4.32
N MET A 43 -13.24 18.22 -3.73
CA MET A 43 -14.57 17.67 -3.99
C MET A 43 -15.71 18.56 -3.48
N GLN A 44 -15.46 19.37 -2.45
CA GLN A 44 -16.44 20.36 -1.94
C GLN A 44 -16.46 21.64 -2.79
N ASN A 45 -15.32 22.03 -3.35
CA ASN A 45 -15.19 23.22 -4.20
C ASN A 45 -15.56 22.95 -5.68
N ALA A 46 -15.47 21.71 -6.14
CA ALA A 46 -16.12 21.27 -7.36
C ALA A 46 -17.60 21.04 -7.02
N SER A 47 -18.52 21.88 -7.48
CA SER A 47 -19.95 21.61 -7.31
C SER A 47 -20.33 20.29 -8.00
N PRO A 48 -20.88 19.32 -7.25
CA PRO A 48 -22.12 18.69 -7.68
C PRO A 48 -23.19 18.98 -6.62
N SER A 49 -24.32 19.50 -7.09
CA SER A 49 -25.59 19.38 -6.38
C SER A 49 -25.83 17.91 -6.05
N THR A 50 -25.63 17.50 -4.79
CA THR A 50 -26.39 16.49 -4.05
C THR A 50 -25.79 16.27 -2.65
N SER A 51 -26.65 16.29 -1.65
CA SER A 51 -26.37 16.37 -0.21
C SER A 51 -25.61 15.16 0.38
N PRO A 52 -24.92 15.32 1.53
CA PRO A 52 -24.21 14.23 2.19
C PRO A 52 -25.18 13.38 3.01
N SER A 53 -25.43 12.14 2.56
CA SER A 53 -26.01 11.11 3.42
C SER A 53 -24.88 10.51 4.25
N SER A 54 -24.90 10.74 5.57
CA SER A 54 -24.09 10.00 6.52
C SER A 54 -24.45 8.52 6.46
N SER A 55 -23.69 7.76 5.68
CA SER A 55 -23.67 6.32 5.69
C SER A 55 -22.21 5.92 5.52
N PRO A 56 -21.69 4.93 6.27
CA PRO A 56 -20.33 4.46 6.06
C PRO A 56 -20.25 3.89 4.64
N GLU A 57 -19.72 4.69 3.71
CA GLU A 57 -19.44 4.26 2.34
C GLU A 57 -18.41 3.13 2.41
N THR A 58 -18.91 1.94 2.10
CA THR A 58 -18.09 0.87 1.58
C THR A 58 -17.34 1.39 0.35
N PRO A 59 -16.02 1.12 0.20
CA PRO A 59 -15.34 1.48 -1.03
C PRO A 59 -15.98 0.66 -2.15
N LYS A 60 -16.76 1.34 -3.00
CA LYS A 60 -17.17 0.80 -4.30
C LYS A 60 -15.97 0.88 -5.21
N SER A 61 -15.10 -0.11 -5.09
CA SER A 61 -14.07 -0.39 -6.09
C SER A 61 -14.73 -1.05 -7.30
N ASP A 62 -14.53 -0.41 -8.44
CA ASP A 62 -14.90 -0.82 -9.79
C ASP A 62 -14.60 -2.29 -10.12
N THR A 63 -15.50 -2.86 -10.93
CA THR A 63 -15.27 -3.95 -11.89
C THR A 63 -14.76 -5.30 -11.35
N HIS A 64 -15.38 -5.85 -10.33
CA HIS A 64 -15.41 -7.30 -10.10
C HIS A 64 -16.84 -7.67 -9.65
N GLY A 65 -17.35 -8.87 -9.96
CA GLY A 65 -18.72 -9.29 -9.58
C GLY A 65 -19.01 -9.10 -8.08
N PRO A 66 -20.24 -9.27 -7.59
CA PRO A 66 -20.56 -9.00 -6.18
C PRO A 66 -19.79 -9.97 -5.25
N VAL A 67 -18.58 -9.58 -4.84
CA VAL A 67 -17.77 -10.29 -3.85
C VAL A 67 -18.35 -9.96 -2.49
N GLN A 68 -19.31 -10.78 -2.06
CA GLN A 68 -19.98 -10.61 -0.78
C GLN A 68 -19.18 -11.32 0.30
N LYS A 69 -18.77 -10.56 1.33
CA LYS A 69 -18.18 -11.12 2.55
C LYS A 69 -19.15 -12.12 3.17
N ARG A 70 -18.68 -13.35 3.31
CA ARG A 70 -19.46 -14.48 3.84
C ARG A 70 -19.18 -14.71 5.32
N ASN A 71 -17.90 -14.66 5.72
CA ASN A 71 -17.47 -14.99 7.08
C ASN A 71 -16.31 -14.11 7.54
N GLU A 72 -16.21 -13.91 8.85
CA GLU A 72 -15.02 -13.33 9.50
C GLU A 72 -14.75 -14.05 10.81
N ASN A 73 -13.51 -14.52 10.99
CA ASN A 73 -13.08 -15.23 12.18
C ASN A 73 -11.72 -14.70 12.66
N THR A 74 -11.58 -14.47 13.96
CA THR A 74 -10.31 -14.11 14.59
C THR A 74 -9.81 -15.25 15.46
N GLN A 75 -8.55 -15.65 15.25
CA GLN A 75 -7.89 -16.64 16.10
C GLN A 75 -6.66 -16.04 16.77
N THR A 76 -6.63 -16.13 18.10
CA THR A 76 -5.45 -15.81 18.90
C THR A 76 -4.52 -17.01 18.91
N MET A 77 -3.24 -16.78 18.63
CA MET A 77 -2.17 -17.77 18.57
C MET A 77 -1.09 -17.41 19.57
N TYR A 78 -0.49 -18.44 20.15
CA TYR A 78 0.63 -18.34 21.09
C TYR A 78 1.78 -19.17 20.55
N GLU A 79 2.96 -18.58 20.49
CA GLU A 79 4.18 -19.20 19.99
C GLU A 79 5.31 -18.89 20.97
N LYS A 80 6.07 -19.93 21.34
CA LYS A 80 7.20 -19.81 22.26
C LYS A 80 8.45 -20.26 21.53
N ASP A 81 9.36 -19.32 21.36
CA ASP A 81 10.65 -19.50 20.71
C ASP A 81 11.78 -19.32 21.75
N ASP A 82 13.03 -19.46 21.32
CA ASP A 82 14.21 -19.27 22.17
C ASP A 82 14.34 -17.83 22.68
N ASP A 83 13.81 -16.85 21.94
CA ASP A 83 13.79 -15.42 22.30
C ASP A 83 12.61 -15.02 23.22
N GLY A 84 11.75 -15.97 23.58
CA GLY A 84 10.60 -15.74 24.45
C GLY A 84 9.26 -16.13 23.83
N ALA A 85 8.18 -15.67 24.44
CA ALA A 85 6.82 -15.98 24.00
C ALA A 85 6.17 -14.79 23.30
N ARG A 86 5.52 -15.06 22.16
CA ARG A 86 4.71 -14.08 21.42
C ARG A 86 3.27 -14.54 21.30
N THR A 87 2.36 -13.57 21.41
CA THR A 87 0.93 -13.77 21.14
C THR A 87 0.53 -12.90 19.97
N PHE A 88 -0.08 -13.49 18.94
CA PHE A 88 -0.57 -12.78 17.76
C PHE A 88 -2.01 -13.17 17.45
N ARG A 89 -2.71 -12.32 16.68
CA ARG A 89 -4.08 -12.59 16.22
C ARG A 89 -4.09 -12.69 14.71
N ARG A 90 -4.70 -13.74 14.15
CA ARG A 90 -5.00 -13.85 12.72
C ARG A 90 -6.47 -13.56 12.46
N LEU A 91 -6.74 -12.72 11.46
CA LEU A 91 -8.08 -12.43 10.94
C LEU A 91 -8.27 -13.22 9.63
N ILE A 92 -9.32 -14.04 9.58
CA ILE A 92 -9.70 -14.84 8.41
C ILE A 92 -10.99 -14.23 7.88
N VAL A 93 -11.00 -13.77 6.64
CA VAL A 93 -12.18 -13.24 5.96
C VAL A 93 -12.48 -14.12 4.75
N GLU A 94 -13.69 -14.68 4.71
CA GLU A 94 -14.16 -15.48 3.58
C GLU A 94 -15.14 -14.66 2.74
N TYR A 95 -15.05 -14.82 1.43
CA TYR A 95 -15.93 -14.20 0.44
C TYR A 95 -16.62 -15.30 -0.38
N ASN A 96 -17.79 -15.00 -0.94
CA ASN A 96 -18.50 -15.90 -1.86
C ASN A 96 -17.93 -15.86 -3.26
#